data_AF-A0A962ZNA7-F1
#
_entry.id   AF-A0A962ZNA7-F1
#
_cell.length_a   1.000
_cell.length_b   1.000
_cell.length_c   1.000
_cell.angle_alpha   90.00
_cell.angle_beta   90.00
_cell.angle_gamma   90.00
#
_symmetry.space_group_name_H-M   'P 1'
#
loop_
_entity.id
_entity.type
_entity.pdbx_description
1 polymer ?
#
loop_
_entity_poly.entity_id
_entity_poly.type
_entity_poly.pdbx_seq_one_letter_code
_entity_poly.pdbx_strand_id
1 'polypeptide(L)' 'WMRKDLAMVLAEADRMRLDLPVTRLVDSFYADVQAMGGARWDTSSLFARMQAQSLSNSQLKEQVSKDE' A
#
# COMPACT_ATOMS: atom_id res chain seq x y z
N TRP A 1 -1.54 -8.21 10.17
CA TRP A 1 -1.46 -7.70 11.57
C TRP A 1 -1.18 -6.20 11.63
N MET A 2 -0.22 -5.66 10.87
CA MET A 2 0.11 -4.21 10.83
C MET A 2 -1.08 -3.24 10.65
N ARG A 3 -2.07 -3.58 9.80
CA ARG A 3 -3.26 -2.73 9.59
C ARG A 3 -4.09 -2.47 10.86
N LYS A 4 -4.05 -3.40 11.82
CA LYS A 4 -4.72 -3.22 13.11
C LYS A 4 -4.06 -2.08 13.88
N ASP A 5 -2.74 -2.09 13.98
CA ASP A 5 -1.99 -1.09 14.74
C ASP A 5 -2.08 0.28 14.06
N LEU A 6 -2.02 0.32 12.72
CA LEU A 6 -2.24 1.54 11.94
C LEU A 6 -3.66 2.11 12.11
N ALA A 7 -4.68 1.27 12.17
CA ALA A 7 -6.05 1.72 12.43
C ALA A 7 -6.19 2.37 13.82
N MET A 8 -5.51 1.83 14.84
CA MET A 8 -5.50 2.45 16.17
C MET A 8 -4.79 3.81 16.16
N VAL A 9 -3.64 3.93 15.49
CA VAL A 9 -2.90 5.19 15.36
C VAL A 9 -3.72 6.24 14.60
N LEU A 10 -4.35 5.87 13.49
CA LEU A 10 -5.16 6.78 12.69
C LEU A 10 -6.42 7.23 13.44
N ALA A 11 -7.08 6.33 14.18
CA ALA A 11 -8.21 6.70 15.02
C ALA A 11 -7.83 7.71 16.10
N GLU A 12 -6.65 7.56 16.73
CA GLU A 12 -6.18 8.52 17.72
C GLU A 12 -5.80 9.86 17.08
N ALA A 13 -5.15 9.84 15.91
CA ALA A 13 -4.85 11.05 15.16
C ALA A 13 -6.12 11.84 14.80
N ASP A 14 -7.18 11.15 14.39
CA ASP A 14 -8.48 11.77 14.09
C ASP A 14 -9.10 12.40 15.35
N ARG A 15 -8.99 11.76 16.53
CA ARG A 15 -9.43 12.34 17.82
C ARG A 15 -8.65 13.60 18.18
N MET A 16 -7.35 13.61 17.91
CA MET A 16 -6.46 14.75 18.17
C MET A 16 -6.49 15.80 17.06
N ARG A 17 -7.25 15.59 15.97
CA ARG A 17 -7.28 16.44 14.77
C ARG A 17 -5.89 16.62 14.12
N LEU A 18 -5.08 15.56 14.15
CA LEU A 18 -3.77 15.50 13.52
C LEU A 18 -3.90 14.88 12.13
N ASP A 19 -3.28 15.51 11.13
CA ASP A 19 -3.18 14.93 9.80
C ASP A 19 -1.91 14.07 9.69
N LEU A 20 -2.09 12.78 9.43
CA LEU A 20 -1.00 11.82 9.23
C LEU A 20 -1.05 11.26 7.79
N PRO A 21 -0.72 12.07 6.77
CA PRO A 21 -0.89 11.69 5.37
C PRO A 21 0.01 10.51 4.97
N VAL A 22 1.24 10.48 5.49
CA VAL A 22 2.18 9.37 5.25
C VAL A 22 1.69 8.08 5.91
N THR A 23 1.13 8.16 7.13
CA THR A 23 0.58 6.97 7.80
C THR A 23 -0.61 6.41 7.05
N ARG A 24 -1.52 7.26 6.54
CA ARG A 24 -2.62 6.83 5.66
C ARG A 24 -2.12 6.19 4.36
N LEU A 25 -1.05 6.73 3.78
CA LEU A 25 -0.44 6.13 2.59
C LEU A 25 0.16 4.75 2.88
N VAL A 26 0.88 4.59 3.99
CA VAL A 26 1.43 3.28 4.39
C VAL A 26 0.31 2.28 4.69
N ASP A 27 -0.77 2.75 5.31
CA ASP A 27 -1.96 1.96 5.58
C ASP A 27 -2.65 1.43 4.31
N SER A 28 -2.73 2.27 3.25
CA SER A 28 -3.22 1.81 1.94
C SER A 28 -2.26 0.81 1.29
N PHE A 29 -0.95 0.96 1.48
CA PHE A 29 0.02 -0.02 0.97
C PHE A 29 -0.15 -1.39 1.63
N TYR A 30 -0.42 -1.44 2.93
CA TYR A 30 -0.76 -2.69 3.59
C TYR A 30 -2.12 -3.24 3.18
N ALA A 31 -3.05 -2.40 2.72
CA ALA A 31 -4.31 -2.86 2.14
C ALA A 31 -4.07 -3.63 0.83
N ASP A 32 -3.19 -3.11 -0.03
CA ASP A 32 -2.77 -3.79 -1.25
C ASP A 32 -2.11 -5.15 -0.94
N VAL A 33 -1.22 -5.19 0.07
CA VAL A 33 -0.59 -6.45 0.54
C VAL A 33 -1.64 -7.46 1.02
N GLN A 34 -2.68 -7.02 1.73
CA GLN A 34 -3.78 -7.90 2.14
C GLN A 34 -4.58 -8.42 0.95
N ALA A 35 -4.85 -7.57 -0.06
CA ALA A 35 -5.51 -7.96 -1.30
C ALA A 35 -4.69 -8.99 -2.10
N MET A 36 -3.35 -8.93 -2.02
CA MET A 36 -2.43 -9.94 -2.55
C MET A 36 -2.40 -11.25 -1.74
N GLY A 37 -3.20 -11.38 -0.66
CA GLY A 37 -3.21 -12.56 0.22
C GLY A 37 -2.18 -12.52 1.36
N GLY A 38 -1.43 -11.42 1.51
CA GLY A 38 -0.33 -11.27 2.46
C GLY A 38 -0.73 -10.88 3.88
N ALA A 39 -1.93 -11.24 4.36
CA ALA A 39 -2.46 -10.76 5.65
C ALA A 39 -1.58 -11.08 6.88
N ARG A 40 -0.73 -12.11 6.77
CA ARG A 40 0.22 -12.57 7.79
C ARG A 40 1.70 -12.38 7.41
N TRP A 41 1.99 -11.73 6.29
CA TRP A 41 3.37 -11.42 5.91
C TRP A 41 3.95 -10.34 6.82
N ASP A 42 5.27 -10.33 6.95
CA ASP A 42 6.01 -9.33 7.73
C ASP A 42 6.10 -7.99 6.97
N THR A 43 6.78 -6.99 7.57
CA THR A 43 6.88 -5.63 7.00
C THR A 43 7.62 -5.58 5.66
N SER A 44 8.48 -6.56 5.34
CA SER A 44 9.17 -6.65 4.04
C SER A 44 8.20 -6.92 2.88
N SER A 45 6.95 -7.32 3.16
CA SER A 45 5.89 -7.50 2.16
C SER A 45 5.59 -6.25 1.31
N LEU A 46 5.92 -5.06 1.80
CA LEU A 46 5.84 -3.82 1.01
C LEU A 46 6.74 -3.88 -0.24
N PHE A 47 7.83 -4.64 -0.20
CA PHE A 47 8.68 -4.87 -1.37
C PHE A 47 7.99 -5.74 -2.42
N ALA A 48 7.24 -6.76 -2.00
CA ALA A 48 6.44 -7.58 -2.92
C ALA A 48 5.36 -6.74 -3.63
N ARG A 49 4.69 -5.85 -2.90
CA ARG A 49 3.77 -4.87 -3.48
C ARG A 49 4.47 -3.97 -4.51
N MET A 50 5.65 -3.44 -4.16
CA MET A 50 6.41 -2.56 -5.06
C MET A 50 6.78 -3.28 -6.37
N GLN A 51 7.19 -4.55 -6.30
CA GLN A 51 7.46 -5.36 -7.50
C GLN A 51 6.20 -5.54 -8.35
N ALA A 52 5.06 -5.84 -7.73
CA ALA A 52 3.79 -5.98 -8.45
C ALA A 52 3.40 -4.70 -9.20
N GLN A 53 3.61 -3.53 -8.59
CA GLN A 53 3.37 -2.24 -9.23
C GLN A 53 4.35 -1.95 -10.37
N SER A 54 5.62 -2.30 -10.20
CA SER A 54 6.64 -2.15 -11.25
C SER A 54 6.28 -2.92 -12.52
N LEU A 55 5.83 -4.18 -12.36
CA LEU A 55 5.40 -5.03 -13.47
C LEU A 55 4.18 -4.48 -14.20
N SER A 56 3.18 -3.98 -13.46
CA SER A 56 2.00 -3.34 -14.06
C SER A 56 2.39 -2.08 -14.84
N ASN A 57 3.29 -1.25 -14.28
CA ASN A 57 3.75 -0.04 -14.92
C ASN A 57 4.58 -0.30 -16.19
N SER A 58 5.36 -1.39 -16.24
CA SER A 58 6.07 -1.76 -17.47
C SER A 58 5.11 -2.23 -18.56
N GLN A 59 4.09 -3.02 -18.21
CA GLN A 59 3.06 -3.48 -19.15
C GLN A 59 2.28 -2.31 -19.77
N LEU A 60 1.94 -1.29 -18.97
CA LEU A 60 1.27 -0.09 -19.45
C LEU A 60 2.13 0.70 -20.45
N LYS A 61 3.43 0.82 -20.18
CA LYS A 61 4.37 1.50 -21.10
C LYS A 61 4.51 0.78 -22.43
N GLU A 62 4.56 -0.55 -22.41
CA GLU A 62 4.63 -1.36 -23.65
C GLU A 62 3.34 -1.30 -24.47
N GLN A 63 2.17 -1.19 -23.83
CA GLN A 63 0.89 -1.07 -24.52
C GLN A 63 0.75 0.31 -25.20
N VAL A 64 1.05 1.40 -24.49
CA VAL A 64 0.98 2.76 -25.03
C VAL A 64 1.90 2.94 -26.24
N SER A 65 3.11 2.36 -26.21
CA SER A 65 4.07 2.44 -27.32
C SER A 65 3.65 1.67 -28.59
N LYS A 66 2.66 0.77 -28.51
CA LYS A 66 2.15 0.02 -29.69
C LYS A 66 0.93 0.67 -30.32
N ASP A 67 0.30 1.60 -29.60
CA ASP A 67 -0.88 2.34 -30.04
C ASP A 67 -0.52 3.71 -30.67
N GLU A 68 0.77 4.09 -30.68
CA GLU A 68 1.38 5.23 -31.40
C GLU A 68 2.04 4.80 -32.72
#